data_AF-A0A432H3W6-F1
#
_entry.id   AF-A0A432H3W6-F1
#
_cell.length_a   1.000
_cell.length_b   1.000
_cell.length_c   1.000
_cell.angle_alpha   90.00
_cell.angle_beta   90.00
_cell.angle_gamma   90.00
#
_symmetry.space_group_name_H-M   'P 1'
#
loop_
_entity.id
_entity.type
_entity.pdbx_description
1 polymer ?
#
loop_
_entity_poly.entity_id
_entity_poly.type
_entity_poly.pdbx_seq_one_letter_code
_entity_poly.pdbx_strand_id
1 'polypeptide(L)'
;DSLEMDATSWSRSFGRHDPALGSASDCLVCHLAEGYSFSKRIEKIDAGDVTLAPFYAAGILDPAGNYDPRKFDSNGQVEWQLLSDAGNEACFRCHTVRDLDSDGGRGWLHEQDVHLTAGLTCVDCHRSGIDHNMVRGYEDEVHPSGRDVSALSCRGCHLDPDGGGMGAPIPQHRGLPPFHLDEIHCTTCHSGPSPTETPIQQWTSRAHRLGEPSQLRLPDTPPRIIATALLRDAAGVIGPVRTSWPDGWGILDAAGEIAFLSPAELRRPLRRALRVRADLVAEVSEELSGESASGLLNRALQQLQSALADGQIAVLISGGLAHRSSGDGKLESFSATAANPVHWAISHPVRTARTAVGAQGCTDCHSEASRWIDSTIGPTTLLPIDSAVVSRSPLDPGIVDRNLWQRWTLLFTGRDLGKIYFTICSSLAIFGGLLSLWKSIDRESS
;
A
#
# COMPACT_ATOMS: atom_id res chain seq x y z
N ASP A 1 -12.18 2.36 26.11
CA ASP A 1 -12.68 2.13 24.75
C ASP A 1 -11.74 1.17 24.04
N SER A 2 -12.13 -0.10 24.02
CA SER A 2 -11.42 -1.15 23.32
C SER A 2 -11.49 -0.89 21.82
N LEU A 3 -10.34 -0.75 21.18
CA LEU A 3 -10.25 -0.77 19.72
C LEU A 3 -10.59 -2.18 19.24
N GLU A 4 -11.88 -2.49 19.11
CA GLU A 4 -12.37 -3.60 18.28
C GLU A 4 -12.07 -3.22 16.82
N MET A 5 -10.83 -3.44 16.40
CA MET A 5 -10.39 -3.18 15.05
C MET A 5 -10.13 -4.51 14.34
N ASP A 6 -11.15 -5.04 13.65
CA ASP A 6 -10.91 -6.10 12.67
C ASP A 6 -10.13 -5.55 11.45
N ALA A 7 -9.51 -6.42 10.66
CA ALA A 7 -8.70 -6.03 9.49
C ALA A 7 -9.48 -5.20 8.43
N THR A 8 -10.81 -5.36 8.36
CA THR A 8 -11.70 -4.63 7.45
C THR A 8 -11.99 -3.22 7.96
N SER A 9 -12.12 -3.06 9.27
CA SER A 9 -12.26 -1.77 9.95
C SER A 9 -10.94 -0.98 9.90
N TRP A 10 -9.80 -1.67 9.96
CA TRP A 10 -8.48 -1.06 9.83
C TRP A 10 -8.24 -0.49 8.43
N SER A 11 -8.57 -1.21 7.36
CA SER A 11 -8.43 -0.69 5.98
C SER A 11 -9.36 0.50 5.69
N ARG A 12 -10.56 0.54 6.31
CA ARG A 12 -11.51 1.68 6.22
C ARG A 12 -11.10 2.88 7.08
N SER A 13 -10.36 2.66 8.16
CA SER A 13 -9.88 3.70 9.08
C SER A 13 -8.43 4.12 8.82
N PHE A 14 -7.68 3.40 7.98
CA PHE A 14 -6.32 3.74 7.63
C PHE A 14 -6.29 5.10 6.91
N GLY A 15 -5.76 6.10 7.61
CA GLY A 15 -5.74 7.49 7.14
C GLY A 15 -6.96 8.30 7.52
N ARG A 16 -7.98 7.74 8.20
CA ARG A 16 -8.88 8.56 9.01
C ARG A 16 -8.07 9.07 10.19
N HIS A 17 -7.88 10.38 10.26
CA HIS A 17 -7.65 11.00 11.57
C HIS A 17 -8.95 10.81 12.34
N ASP A 18 -9.08 9.67 13.02
CA ASP A 18 -10.13 9.54 14.02
C ASP A 18 -9.67 10.38 15.22
N PRO A 19 -10.40 11.45 15.58
CA PRO A 19 -10.11 12.20 16.79
C PRO A 19 -10.40 11.37 18.06
N ALA A 20 -10.78 10.09 17.94
CA ALA A 20 -11.05 9.16 19.05
C ALA A 20 -9.93 9.07 20.12
N LEU A 21 -8.70 9.51 19.83
CA LEU A 21 -7.63 9.63 20.84
C LEU A 21 -7.59 11.00 21.57
N GLY A 22 -8.57 11.87 21.35
CA GLY A 22 -8.59 13.21 21.95
C GLY A 22 -7.41 14.09 21.54
N SER A 23 -6.67 13.74 20.48
CA SER A 23 -5.61 14.60 19.97
C SER A 23 -6.24 15.78 19.23
N ALA A 24 -6.01 16.99 19.75
CA ALA A 24 -6.34 18.21 19.06
C ALA A 24 -5.73 18.18 17.64
N SER A 25 -6.53 18.52 16.62
CA SER A 25 -6.07 18.60 15.24
C SER A 25 -4.94 19.62 15.12
N ASP A 26 -3.76 19.16 14.70
CA ASP A 26 -2.58 19.99 14.47
C ASP A 26 -2.67 20.65 13.08
N CYS A 27 -3.45 21.73 12.97
CA CYS A 27 -3.62 22.43 11.68
C CYS A 27 -2.31 23.02 11.13
N LEU A 28 -1.35 23.31 12.02
CA LEU A 28 -0.05 23.90 11.67
C LEU A 28 0.83 22.93 10.89
N VAL A 29 0.62 21.60 11.03
CA VAL A 29 1.38 20.60 10.28
C VAL A 29 1.19 20.72 8.76
N CYS A 30 0.02 21.21 8.32
CA CYS A 30 -0.32 21.38 6.91
C CYS A 30 -0.32 22.84 6.47
N HIS A 31 -0.78 23.75 7.34
CA HIS A 31 -1.04 25.14 6.95
C HIS A 31 0.07 26.10 7.34
N LEU A 32 1.01 25.76 8.22
CA LEU A 32 2.07 26.70 8.59
C LEU A 32 3.02 26.89 7.40
N ALA A 33 3.08 28.12 6.87
CA ALA A 33 3.81 28.40 5.63
C ALA A 33 5.29 28.04 5.71
N GLU A 34 5.93 28.33 6.84
CA GLU A 34 7.35 28.05 7.05
C GLU A 34 7.65 27.70 8.51
N GLY A 35 8.73 26.95 8.73
CA GLY A 35 9.30 26.74 10.06
C GLY A 35 8.70 25.59 10.87
N TYR A 36 7.76 24.81 10.32
CA TYR A 36 7.25 23.61 11.00
C TYR A 36 8.31 22.49 11.02
N SER A 37 8.81 22.16 12.21
CA SER A 37 9.90 21.21 12.41
C SER A 37 9.40 19.80 12.74
N PHE A 38 9.27 18.94 11.73
CA PHE A 38 8.88 17.53 11.89
C PHE A 38 9.81 16.72 12.80
N SER A 39 11.12 16.97 12.78
CA SER A 39 12.08 16.28 13.65
C SER A 39 11.78 16.52 15.13
N LYS A 40 11.62 17.79 15.53
CA LYS A 40 11.20 18.17 16.90
C LYS A 40 9.84 17.59 17.28
N ARG A 41 8.88 17.55 16.34
CA ARG A 41 7.57 16.92 16.57
C ARG A 41 7.74 15.44 16.93
N ILE A 42 8.52 14.70 16.13
CA ILE A 42 8.79 13.28 16.32
C ILE A 42 9.53 13.06 17.64
N GLU A 43 10.57 13.85 17.93
CA GLU A 43 11.32 13.79 19.18
C GLU A 43 10.40 13.89 20.42
N LYS A 44 9.45 14.83 20.40
CA LYS A 44 8.49 15.01 21.50
C LYS A 44 7.48 13.89 21.59
N ILE A 45 6.98 13.38 20.46
CA ILE A 45 6.10 12.20 20.44
C ILE A 45 6.83 10.97 20.99
N ASP A 46 8.08 10.73 20.56
CA ASP A 46 8.90 9.61 21.02
C ASP A 46 9.23 9.73 22.54
N ALA A 47 9.32 10.95 23.06
CA ALA A 47 9.43 11.23 24.50
C ALA A 47 8.12 11.10 25.28
N GLY A 48 6.99 10.85 24.60
CA GLY A 48 5.65 10.73 25.19
C GLY A 48 4.91 12.07 25.38
N ASP A 49 5.48 13.18 24.92
CA ASP A 49 4.89 14.53 24.99
C ASP A 49 4.11 14.85 23.70
N VAL A 50 3.05 14.08 23.45
CA VAL A 50 2.23 14.19 22.23
C VAL A 50 1.47 15.52 22.17
N THR A 51 1.06 16.04 23.34
CA THR A 51 0.25 17.27 23.42
C THR A 51 1.04 18.52 23.07
N LEU A 52 2.30 18.64 23.51
CA LEU A 52 3.10 19.82 23.22
C LEU A 52 3.88 19.71 21.90
N ALA A 53 4.00 18.51 21.32
CA ALA A 53 4.75 18.28 20.08
C ALA A 53 4.43 19.29 18.95
N PRO A 54 3.16 19.65 18.66
CA PRO A 54 2.84 20.68 17.65
C PRO A 54 3.44 22.06 17.97
N PHE A 55 3.51 22.44 19.25
CA PHE A 55 4.01 23.74 19.68
C PHE A 55 5.54 23.82 19.57
N TYR A 56 6.26 22.73 19.90
CA TYR A 56 7.70 22.65 19.63
C TYR A 56 7.99 22.64 18.13
N ALA A 57 7.15 21.96 17.35
CA ALA A 57 7.30 21.88 15.90
C ALA A 57 7.07 23.24 15.22
N ALA A 58 6.05 23.99 15.63
CA ALA A 58 5.80 25.36 15.19
C ALA A 58 6.77 26.40 15.78
N GLY A 59 7.70 25.97 16.64
CA GLY A 59 8.68 26.82 17.31
C GLY A 59 8.06 27.82 18.29
N ILE A 60 6.89 27.53 18.84
CA ILE A 60 6.25 28.31 19.92
C ILE A 60 7.00 28.07 21.23
N LEU A 61 7.41 26.82 21.45
CA LEU A 61 8.19 26.40 22.61
C LEU A 61 9.66 26.19 22.22
N ASP A 62 10.55 26.72 23.04
CA ASP A 62 11.98 26.39 23.00
C ASP A 62 12.23 24.97 23.54
N PRO A 63 13.43 24.38 23.39
CA PRO A 63 13.72 23.03 23.88
C PRO A 63 13.50 22.82 25.40
N ALA A 64 13.55 23.88 26.20
CA ALA A 64 13.30 23.86 27.64
C ALA A 64 11.81 24.00 28.00
N GLY A 65 10.93 24.16 27.00
CA GLY A 65 9.48 24.29 27.19
C GLY A 65 9.04 25.71 27.50
N ASN A 66 9.88 26.72 27.28
CA ASN A 66 9.50 28.12 27.46
C ASN A 66 8.92 28.69 26.18
N TYR A 67 7.92 29.56 26.32
CA TYR A 67 7.40 30.38 25.24
C TYR A 67 8.43 31.42 24.80
N ASP A 68 8.52 31.70 23.50
CA ASP A 68 9.20 32.90 23.00
C ASP A 68 8.26 34.11 23.08
N PRO A 69 8.44 35.06 24.03
CA PRO A 69 7.51 36.16 24.22
C PRO A 69 7.41 37.09 23.00
N ARG A 70 8.43 37.07 22.12
CA ARG A 70 8.45 37.90 20.90
C ARG A 70 7.44 37.43 19.85
N LYS A 71 6.92 36.21 19.98
CA LYS A 71 5.88 35.65 19.10
C LYS A 71 4.48 36.05 19.53
N PHE A 72 4.32 36.64 20.71
CA PHE A 72 3.03 37.00 21.27
C PHE A 72 2.85 38.51 21.22
N ASP A 73 1.65 38.95 20.85
CA ASP A 73 1.26 40.36 20.94
C ASP A 73 0.96 40.77 22.39
N SER A 74 0.59 42.03 22.61
CA SER A 74 0.25 42.56 23.93
C SER A 74 -0.97 41.89 24.58
N ASN A 75 -1.79 41.17 23.82
CA ASN A 75 -2.96 40.43 24.28
C ASN A 75 -2.67 38.94 24.52
N GLY A 76 -1.42 38.49 24.29
CA GLY A 76 -1.05 37.08 24.37
C GLY A 76 -1.53 36.23 23.19
N GLN A 77 -1.77 36.86 22.04
CA GLN A 77 -2.15 36.19 20.79
C GLN A 77 -0.94 36.01 19.88
N VAL A 78 -0.98 35.01 18.99
CA VAL A 78 0.06 34.78 17.98
C VAL A 78 -0.53 35.00 16.59
N GLU A 79 0.21 35.72 15.75
CA GLU A 79 -0.11 35.87 14.33
C GLU A 79 0.65 34.80 13.52
N TRP A 80 -0.08 34.05 12.69
CA TRP A 80 0.48 32.98 11.87
C TRP A 80 0.28 33.29 10.39
N GLN A 81 1.35 33.08 9.62
CA GLN A 81 1.22 33.00 8.17
C GLN A 81 0.76 31.58 7.80
N LEU A 82 -0.54 31.45 7.55
CA LEU A 82 -1.14 30.18 7.14
C LEU A 82 -1.36 30.15 5.63
N LEU A 83 -1.01 29.04 5.00
CA LEU A 83 -1.32 28.76 3.62
C LEU A 83 -2.80 28.39 3.49
N SER A 84 -3.49 28.96 2.51
CA SER A 84 -4.86 28.56 2.18
C SER A 84 -4.91 27.16 1.55
N ASP A 85 -3.87 26.79 0.81
CA ASP A 85 -3.63 25.46 0.26
C ASP A 85 -2.31 24.94 0.84
N ALA A 86 -2.36 23.78 1.49
CA ALA A 86 -1.20 23.15 2.13
C ALA A 86 -0.09 22.78 1.12
N GLY A 87 -0.43 22.65 -0.17
CA GLY A 87 0.49 22.23 -1.22
C GLY A 87 0.96 20.77 -1.08
N ASN A 88 1.67 20.28 -2.10
CA ASN A 88 2.11 18.88 -2.16
C ASN A 88 3.11 18.51 -1.05
N GLU A 89 3.98 19.45 -0.68
CA GLU A 89 5.04 19.22 0.30
C GLU A 89 4.49 18.87 1.69
N ALA A 90 3.36 19.45 2.11
CA ALA A 90 2.70 19.09 3.35
C ALA A 90 2.27 17.62 3.37
N CYS A 91 1.75 17.13 2.24
CA CYS A 91 1.28 15.75 2.08
C CYS A 91 2.45 14.75 2.07
N PHE A 92 3.51 15.06 1.33
CA PHE A 92 4.64 14.14 1.13
C PHE A 92 5.34 13.74 2.43
N ARG A 93 5.35 14.61 3.45
CA ARG A 93 5.92 14.29 4.77
C ARG A 93 5.36 13.01 5.41
N CYS A 94 4.12 12.66 5.11
CA CYS A 94 3.49 11.43 5.56
C CYS A 94 3.18 10.46 4.42
N HIS A 95 2.95 10.96 3.21
CA HIS A 95 2.51 10.18 2.06
C HIS A 95 3.62 9.76 1.09
N THR A 96 4.88 10.19 1.28
CA THR A 96 5.97 9.69 0.43
C THR A 96 6.11 8.17 0.59
N VAL A 97 6.28 7.51 -0.56
CA VAL A 97 6.51 6.08 -0.70
C VAL A 97 7.77 5.90 -1.55
N ARG A 98 8.52 4.84 -1.28
CA ARG A 98 9.72 4.48 -2.02
C ARG A 98 9.75 3.00 -2.30
N ASP A 99 9.81 2.63 -3.57
CA ASP A 99 10.09 1.26 -4.00
C ASP A 99 11.55 0.92 -3.69
N LEU A 100 11.80 -0.30 -3.17
CA LEU A 100 13.13 -0.73 -2.74
C LEU A 100 13.86 -1.54 -3.82
N ASP A 101 13.11 -2.31 -4.61
CA ASP A 101 13.66 -3.24 -5.60
C ASP A 101 13.41 -2.81 -7.06
N SER A 102 13.35 -1.50 -7.32
CA SER A 102 13.40 -1.03 -8.71
C SER A 102 14.86 -0.94 -9.14
N ASP A 103 15.29 -1.76 -10.10
CA ASP A 103 16.66 -1.90 -10.69
C ASP A 103 17.30 -0.61 -11.27
N GLY A 104 17.11 0.56 -10.67
CA GLY A 104 17.46 1.84 -11.26
C GLY A 104 16.81 2.06 -12.63
N GLY A 105 15.70 1.37 -12.90
CA GLY A 105 15.03 1.34 -14.20
C GLY A 105 14.52 2.72 -14.62
N ARG A 106 13.93 2.78 -15.83
CA ARG A 106 13.45 4.03 -16.44
C ARG A 106 12.52 4.86 -15.56
N GLY A 107 11.89 4.29 -14.53
CA GLY A 107 11.07 5.01 -13.55
C GLY A 107 11.82 6.07 -12.74
N TRP A 108 13.14 5.96 -12.56
CA TRP A 108 13.96 7.04 -11.97
C TRP A 108 14.18 8.20 -12.95
N LEU A 109 14.13 7.94 -14.26
CA LEU A 109 14.34 8.92 -15.34
C LEU A 109 13.06 9.62 -15.79
N HIS A 110 11.92 9.28 -15.19
CA HIS A 110 10.61 9.78 -15.60
C HIS A 110 9.83 10.29 -14.40
N GLU A 111 9.06 11.35 -14.62
CA GLU A 111 8.08 11.80 -13.65
C GLU A 111 7.13 10.65 -13.32
N GLN A 112 6.99 10.38 -12.03
CA GLN A 112 6.24 9.20 -11.59
C GLN A 112 4.74 9.43 -11.77
N ASP A 113 4.25 10.65 -11.53
CA ASP A 113 2.83 11.00 -11.57
C ASP A 113 2.48 12.02 -12.67
N VAL A 114 1.61 11.63 -13.61
CA VAL A 114 1.21 12.49 -14.74
C VAL A 114 0.44 13.73 -14.29
N HIS A 115 -0.32 13.62 -13.21
CA HIS A 115 -1.18 14.72 -12.74
C HIS A 115 -0.33 15.81 -12.09
N LEU A 116 0.62 15.40 -11.25
CA LEU A 116 1.59 16.34 -10.67
C LEU A 116 2.43 17.01 -11.76
N THR A 117 2.83 16.26 -12.80
CA THR A 117 3.54 16.81 -13.97
C THR A 117 2.70 17.82 -14.74
N ALA A 118 1.39 17.61 -14.82
CA ALA A 118 0.43 18.52 -15.44
C ALA A 118 0.13 19.77 -14.58
N GLY A 119 0.72 19.88 -13.39
CA GLY A 119 0.57 21.01 -12.48
C GLY A 119 -0.56 20.87 -11.47
N LEU A 120 -1.21 19.69 -11.38
CA LEU A 120 -2.18 19.42 -10.32
C LEU A 120 -1.44 19.17 -9.00
N THR A 121 -2.15 19.42 -7.91
CA THR A 121 -1.74 19.19 -6.53
C THR A 121 -2.57 18.09 -5.90
N CYS A 122 -2.14 17.60 -4.73
CA CYS A 122 -2.88 16.58 -3.99
C CYS A 122 -4.33 17.00 -3.71
N VAL A 123 -4.55 18.27 -3.38
CA VAL A 123 -5.86 18.79 -2.95
C VAL A 123 -6.81 19.07 -4.12
N ASP A 124 -6.33 19.07 -5.36
CA ASP A 124 -7.19 19.20 -6.54
C ASP A 124 -8.16 18.01 -6.66
N CYS A 125 -7.68 16.81 -6.26
CA CYS A 125 -8.46 15.58 -6.13
C CYS A 125 -8.91 15.35 -4.68
N HIS A 126 -7.99 15.41 -3.70
CA HIS A 126 -8.27 15.18 -2.28
C HIS A 126 -8.79 16.44 -1.57
N ARG A 127 -9.91 16.97 -2.05
CA ARG A 127 -10.53 18.19 -1.49
C ARG A 127 -11.06 17.92 -0.09
N SER A 128 -10.91 18.90 0.81
CA SER A 128 -11.31 18.75 2.22
C SER A 128 -12.22 19.86 2.75
N GLY A 129 -12.32 20.99 2.03
CA GLY A 129 -13.12 22.14 2.45
C GLY A 129 -12.72 22.69 3.81
N ILE A 130 -13.57 23.56 4.38
CA ILE A 130 -13.36 24.09 5.74
C ILE A 130 -13.62 23.03 6.82
N ASP A 131 -14.39 21.99 6.47
CA ASP A 131 -14.76 20.88 7.35
C ASP A 131 -13.68 19.80 7.46
N HIS A 132 -12.58 19.91 6.69
CA HIS A 132 -11.40 19.04 6.72
C HIS A 132 -11.70 17.55 6.45
N ASN A 133 -12.87 17.24 5.88
CA ASN A 133 -13.23 15.90 5.44
C ASN A 133 -12.57 15.64 4.08
N MET A 134 -11.32 15.19 4.09
CA MET A 134 -10.55 14.94 2.86
C MET A 134 -11.18 13.80 2.04
N VAL A 135 -11.59 14.11 0.82
CA VAL A 135 -12.02 13.14 -0.20
C VAL A 135 -10.87 12.19 -0.52
N ARG A 136 -11.16 10.90 -0.65
CA ARG A 136 -10.18 9.84 -0.99
C ARG A 136 -10.12 9.57 -2.50
N GLY A 137 -11.16 9.93 -3.24
CA GLY A 137 -11.27 9.73 -4.69
C GLY A 137 -11.75 8.33 -5.06
N TYR A 138 -12.49 7.65 -4.16
CA TYR A 138 -13.15 6.39 -4.51
C TYR A 138 -14.41 6.66 -5.34
N GLU A 139 -14.72 5.79 -6.30
CA GLU A 139 -15.88 5.96 -7.19
C GLU A 139 -17.22 6.05 -6.44
N ASP A 140 -17.38 5.26 -5.39
CA ASP A 140 -18.60 5.23 -4.55
C ASP A 140 -18.40 5.97 -3.21
N GLU A 141 -17.50 6.96 -3.15
CA GLU A 141 -17.23 7.69 -1.92
C GLU A 141 -18.43 8.55 -1.50
N VAL A 142 -18.94 8.27 -0.30
CA VAL A 142 -19.96 9.12 0.34
C VAL A 142 -19.27 10.11 1.27
N HIS A 143 -19.25 11.38 0.87
CA HIS A 143 -18.68 12.44 1.70
C HIS A 143 -19.51 12.65 2.98
N PRO A 144 -18.91 12.81 4.17
CA PRO A 144 -19.63 12.98 5.43
C PRO A 144 -20.62 14.15 5.45
N SER A 145 -20.34 15.22 4.69
CA SER A 145 -21.23 16.37 4.56
C SER A 145 -22.42 16.14 3.61
N GLY A 146 -22.52 14.97 2.97
CA GLY A 146 -23.51 14.67 1.92
C GLY A 146 -23.30 15.39 0.60
N ARG A 147 -22.15 16.05 0.39
CA ARG A 147 -21.81 16.65 -0.91
C ARG A 147 -21.48 15.55 -1.90
N ASP A 148 -21.91 15.74 -3.14
CA ASP A 148 -21.49 14.89 -4.25
C ASP A 148 -20.02 15.15 -4.56
N VAL A 149 -19.22 14.08 -4.51
CA VAL A 149 -17.78 14.09 -4.76
C VAL A 149 -17.39 13.14 -5.89
N SER A 150 -18.36 12.61 -6.63
CA SER A 150 -18.16 11.67 -7.75
C SER A 150 -17.23 12.24 -8.83
N ALA A 151 -17.27 13.56 -9.06
CA ALA A 151 -16.38 14.25 -9.98
C ALA A 151 -14.88 14.18 -9.59
N LEU A 152 -14.57 13.84 -8.34
CA LEU A 152 -13.20 13.71 -7.80
C LEU A 152 -12.66 12.28 -7.87
N SER A 153 -13.27 11.42 -8.70
CA SER A 153 -12.75 10.10 -9.02
C SER A 153 -12.06 10.07 -10.39
N CYS A 154 -11.40 8.95 -10.70
CA CYS A 154 -10.82 8.71 -12.04
C CYS A 154 -11.89 8.85 -13.12
N ARG A 155 -13.05 8.18 -12.96
CA ARG A 155 -14.14 8.25 -13.93
C ARG A 155 -14.80 9.62 -13.96
N GLY A 156 -14.97 10.26 -12.80
CA GLY A 156 -15.50 11.62 -12.69
C GLY A 156 -14.67 12.63 -13.49
N CYS A 157 -13.34 12.53 -13.44
CA CYS A 157 -12.49 13.40 -14.25
C CYS A 157 -12.37 12.94 -15.71
N HIS A 158 -12.30 11.65 -16.01
CA HIS A 158 -11.93 11.20 -17.37
C HIS A 158 -13.09 10.76 -18.26
N LEU A 159 -14.24 10.42 -17.69
CA LEU A 159 -15.40 9.86 -18.41
C LEU A 159 -16.64 10.76 -18.34
N ASP A 160 -16.54 11.94 -17.72
CA ASP A 160 -17.62 12.92 -17.73
C ASP A 160 -17.93 13.37 -19.18
N PRO A 161 -19.16 13.18 -19.67
CA PRO A 161 -19.55 13.54 -21.03
C PRO A 161 -19.48 15.05 -21.30
N ASP A 162 -19.56 15.90 -20.29
CA ASP A 162 -19.51 17.36 -20.43
C ASP A 162 -18.07 17.91 -20.50
N GLY A 163 -17.08 17.02 -20.45
CA GLY A 163 -15.66 17.34 -20.55
C GLY A 163 -14.97 17.22 -19.19
N GLY A 164 -13.86 16.50 -19.19
CA GLY A 164 -13.21 16.02 -17.99
C GLY A 164 -12.82 17.12 -16.99
N GLY A 165 -13.03 16.82 -15.70
CA GLY A 165 -12.63 17.69 -14.60
C GLY A 165 -11.22 18.23 -14.79
N MET A 166 -11.05 19.55 -14.65
CA MET A 166 -9.75 20.24 -14.78
C MET A 166 -9.06 20.05 -16.14
N GLY A 167 -9.81 19.80 -17.21
CA GLY A 167 -9.27 19.62 -18.56
C GLY A 167 -8.68 18.23 -18.79
N ALA A 168 -9.11 17.23 -18.00
CA ALA A 168 -8.63 15.87 -18.13
C ALA A 168 -8.95 15.27 -19.51
N PRO A 169 -8.00 14.53 -20.12
CA PRO A 169 -8.21 13.92 -21.43
C PRO A 169 -9.20 12.75 -21.34
N ILE A 170 -10.08 12.63 -22.33
CA ILE A 170 -11.02 11.51 -22.46
C ILE A 170 -10.27 10.29 -23.02
N PRO A 171 -10.19 9.16 -22.29
CA PRO A 171 -9.42 8.00 -22.71
C PRO A 171 -10.23 7.15 -23.71
N GLN A 172 -9.60 6.80 -24.84
CA GLN A 172 -10.26 6.05 -25.91
C GLN A 172 -10.19 4.53 -25.75
N HIS A 173 -9.22 4.02 -24.98
CA HIS A 173 -8.97 2.59 -24.74
C HIS A 173 -9.12 1.68 -26.00
N ARG A 174 -8.60 2.14 -27.16
CA ARG A 174 -8.77 1.44 -28.43
C ARG A 174 -8.25 0.00 -28.35
N GLY A 175 -9.12 -0.96 -28.66
CA GLY A 175 -8.77 -2.38 -28.66
C GLY A 175 -8.85 -3.06 -27.29
N LEU A 176 -9.18 -2.32 -26.21
CA LEU A 176 -9.52 -2.89 -24.92
C LEU A 176 -11.03 -3.20 -24.88
N PRO A 177 -11.43 -4.46 -24.64
CA PRO A 177 -12.85 -4.77 -24.47
C PRO A 177 -13.48 -4.02 -23.28
N PRO A 178 -14.67 -3.42 -23.42
CA PRO A 178 -15.27 -2.55 -22.40
C PRO A 178 -15.39 -3.17 -21.01
N PHE A 179 -15.68 -4.47 -20.91
CA PHE A 179 -15.84 -5.16 -19.62
C PHE A 179 -14.60 -5.05 -18.70
N HIS A 180 -13.40 -4.79 -19.24
CA HIS A 180 -12.23 -4.54 -18.40
C HIS A 180 -12.43 -3.31 -17.51
N LEU A 181 -13.07 -2.26 -18.03
CA LEU A 181 -13.31 -1.06 -17.26
C LEU A 181 -14.36 -1.28 -16.16
N ASP A 182 -15.24 -2.28 -16.32
CA ASP A 182 -16.25 -2.64 -15.33
C ASP A 182 -15.70 -3.56 -14.24
N GLU A 183 -14.72 -4.40 -14.57
CA GLU A 183 -14.16 -5.43 -13.67
C GLU A 183 -12.80 -5.02 -13.05
N ILE A 184 -12.16 -3.98 -13.57
CA ILE A 184 -10.80 -3.60 -13.22
C ILE A 184 -10.69 -2.08 -13.03
N HIS A 185 -10.14 -1.66 -11.89
CA HIS A 185 -9.87 -0.26 -11.59
C HIS A 185 -8.87 0.36 -12.58
N CYS A 186 -9.03 1.65 -12.89
CA CYS A 186 -8.08 2.37 -13.75
C CYS A 186 -6.64 2.30 -13.19
N THR A 187 -6.51 2.34 -11.86
CA THR A 187 -5.24 2.27 -11.12
C THR A 187 -4.49 0.96 -11.35
N THR A 188 -5.18 -0.12 -11.71
CA THR A 188 -4.60 -1.41 -12.06
C THR A 188 -3.59 -1.28 -13.21
N CYS A 189 -3.98 -0.59 -14.28
CA CYS A 189 -3.12 -0.36 -15.44
C CYS A 189 -2.30 0.93 -15.30
N HIS A 190 -2.81 1.91 -14.56
CA HIS A 190 -2.26 3.27 -14.53
C HIS A 190 -1.54 3.66 -13.24
N SER A 191 -1.54 2.87 -12.17
CA SER A 191 -0.96 3.31 -10.88
C SER A 191 -0.05 2.29 -10.20
N GLY A 192 0.85 2.80 -9.38
CA GLY A 192 1.76 2.00 -8.54
C GLY A 192 3.07 1.63 -9.22
N PRO A 193 3.79 0.62 -8.72
CA PRO A 193 4.91 0.04 -9.43
C PRO A 193 4.42 -0.85 -10.58
N SER A 194 5.22 -0.96 -11.65
CA SER A 194 4.93 -1.94 -12.70
C SER A 194 5.14 -3.36 -12.16
N PRO A 195 4.29 -4.34 -12.53
CA PRO A 195 4.46 -5.72 -12.10
C PRO A 195 5.80 -6.29 -12.56
N THR A 196 6.46 -7.01 -11.66
CA THR A 196 7.74 -7.71 -11.86
C THR A 196 7.61 -9.18 -11.47
N GLU A 197 8.62 -10.00 -11.77
CA GLU A 197 8.68 -11.40 -11.32
C GLU A 197 8.69 -11.51 -9.78
N THR A 198 9.43 -10.62 -9.13
CA THR A 198 9.51 -10.55 -7.68
C THR A 198 8.53 -9.51 -7.13
N PRO A 199 7.96 -9.73 -5.93
CA PRO A 199 7.13 -8.72 -5.29
C PRO A 199 7.94 -7.47 -4.94
N ILE A 200 7.39 -6.29 -5.24
CA ILE A 200 8.07 -5.02 -4.97
C ILE A 200 7.80 -4.58 -3.54
N GLN A 201 8.87 -4.45 -2.76
CA GLN A 201 8.83 -3.90 -1.42
C GLN A 201 8.81 -2.38 -1.44
N GLN A 202 8.11 -1.79 -0.48
CA GLN A 202 7.98 -0.35 -0.33
C GLN A 202 8.29 0.12 1.08
N TRP A 203 9.06 1.20 1.18
CA TRP A 203 9.03 2.06 2.35
C TRP A 203 7.95 3.13 2.20
N THR A 204 7.40 3.56 3.33
CA THR A 204 6.46 4.68 3.42
C THR A 204 6.89 5.60 4.54
N SER A 205 6.57 6.90 4.44
CA SER A 205 6.99 7.87 5.47
C SER A 205 6.42 7.54 6.84
N ARG A 206 5.17 7.08 6.91
CA ARG A 206 4.51 6.71 8.17
C ARG A 206 5.09 5.46 8.82
N ALA A 207 5.46 4.46 8.04
CA ALA A 207 5.97 3.19 8.58
C ALA A 207 7.49 3.19 8.77
N HIS A 208 8.22 3.91 7.92
CA HIS A 208 9.68 3.85 7.83
C HIS A 208 10.36 5.21 8.05
N ARG A 209 9.63 6.23 8.51
CA ARG A 209 10.17 7.57 8.81
C ARG A 209 10.97 8.18 7.64
N LEU A 210 10.46 8.02 6.41
CA LEU A 210 11.04 8.69 5.24
C LEU A 210 11.00 10.20 5.47
N GLY A 211 12.16 10.85 5.41
CA GLY A 211 12.34 12.26 5.77
C GLY A 211 13.27 12.48 6.97
N GLU A 212 13.48 11.45 7.81
CA GLU A 212 14.53 11.45 8.84
C GLU A 212 15.82 10.84 8.26
N PRO A 213 16.97 11.53 8.29
CA PRO A 213 18.24 10.94 7.91
C PRO A 213 18.58 9.76 8.82
N SER A 214 18.57 8.55 8.27
CA SER A 214 18.94 7.33 9.00
C SER A 214 19.72 6.39 8.09
N GLN A 215 20.85 5.91 8.59
CA GLN A 215 21.69 4.89 7.94
C GLN A 215 21.28 3.46 8.33
N LEU A 216 20.30 3.32 9.22
CA LEU A 216 19.87 2.03 9.77
C LEU A 216 18.71 1.40 8.98
N ARG A 217 18.21 2.08 7.94
CA ARG A 217 17.12 1.57 7.10
C ARG A 217 17.68 0.60 6.05
N LEU A 218 17.40 -0.67 6.25
CA LEU A 218 17.72 -1.78 5.36
C LEU A 218 16.47 -2.29 4.62
N PRO A 219 16.59 -2.92 3.42
CA PRO A 219 15.43 -3.35 2.63
C PRO A 219 14.42 -4.22 3.39
N ASP A 220 14.87 -4.96 4.40
CA ASP A 220 14.10 -5.83 5.28
C ASP A 220 13.62 -5.16 6.58
N THR A 221 13.78 -3.83 6.71
CA THR A 221 13.30 -3.07 7.88
C THR A 221 11.79 -3.24 8.02
N PRO A 222 11.28 -3.67 9.18
CA PRO A 222 9.85 -3.80 9.40
C PRO A 222 9.15 -2.43 9.54
N PRO A 223 7.84 -2.35 9.24
CA PRO A 223 7.02 -3.43 8.72
C PRO A 223 7.23 -3.66 7.23
N ARG A 224 7.23 -4.92 6.79
CA ARG A 224 7.33 -5.24 5.37
C ARG A 224 6.03 -4.87 4.65
N ILE A 225 6.13 -4.02 3.63
CA ILE A 225 4.99 -3.58 2.81
C ILE A 225 5.28 -3.97 1.36
N ILE A 226 4.37 -4.75 0.76
CA ILE A 226 4.47 -5.23 -0.62
C ILE A 226 3.44 -4.52 -1.49
N ALA A 227 3.81 -4.05 -2.68
CA ALA A 227 3.00 -3.16 -3.50
C ALA A 227 2.58 -3.74 -4.88
N THR A 228 2.69 -5.05 -5.06
CA THR A 228 2.33 -5.75 -6.31
C THR A 228 1.08 -6.61 -6.18
N ALA A 229 0.39 -6.56 -5.04
CA ALA A 229 -0.77 -7.40 -4.78
C ALA A 229 -2.01 -6.89 -5.52
N LEU A 230 -2.87 -7.82 -5.97
CA LEU A 230 -4.15 -7.53 -6.59
C LEU A 230 -5.27 -8.17 -5.80
N LEU A 231 -6.33 -7.42 -5.56
CA LEU A 231 -7.53 -7.92 -4.89
C LEU A 231 -8.79 -7.36 -5.53
N ARG A 232 -9.89 -8.08 -5.36
CA ARG A 232 -11.23 -7.52 -5.55
C ARG A 232 -11.60 -6.69 -4.34
N ASP A 233 -12.11 -5.49 -4.57
CA ASP A 233 -12.72 -4.69 -3.53
C ASP A 233 -14.13 -5.19 -3.17
N ALA A 234 -14.84 -4.44 -2.32
CA ALA A 234 -16.21 -4.79 -1.90
C ALA A 234 -17.24 -4.76 -3.03
N ALA A 235 -16.97 -4.03 -4.12
CA ALA A 235 -17.78 -3.99 -5.33
C ALA A 235 -17.41 -5.11 -6.32
N GLY A 236 -16.38 -5.90 -6.00
CA GLY A 236 -15.87 -6.97 -6.86
C GLY A 236 -14.88 -6.49 -7.92
N VAL A 237 -14.44 -5.23 -7.90
CA VAL A 237 -13.56 -4.66 -8.93
C VAL A 237 -12.09 -4.91 -8.56
N ILE A 238 -11.28 -5.37 -9.51
CA ILE A 238 -9.87 -5.69 -9.29
C ILE A 238 -9.04 -4.41 -9.23
N GLY A 239 -8.27 -4.24 -8.16
CA GLY A 239 -7.38 -3.11 -7.96
C GLY A 239 -6.02 -3.49 -7.34
N PRO A 240 -4.97 -2.67 -7.55
CA PRO A 240 -3.69 -2.84 -6.89
C PRO A 240 -3.77 -2.39 -5.44
N VAL A 241 -3.22 -3.20 -4.55
CA VAL A 241 -3.17 -2.93 -3.11
C VAL A 241 -1.75 -3.10 -2.59
N ARG A 242 -1.42 -2.30 -1.58
CA ARG A 242 -0.34 -2.63 -0.67
C ARG A 242 -0.82 -3.72 0.28
N THR A 243 0.09 -4.61 0.64
CA THR A 243 -0.16 -5.70 1.56
C THR A 243 0.91 -5.72 2.64
N SER A 244 0.50 -5.90 3.89
CA SER A 244 1.40 -6.14 5.02
C SER A 244 0.76 -7.13 5.97
N TRP A 245 1.57 -7.83 6.77
CA TRP A 245 1.08 -8.72 7.81
C TRP A 245 1.31 -8.07 9.17
N PRO A 246 0.32 -8.12 10.07
CA PRO A 246 0.50 -7.60 11.41
C PRO A 246 1.60 -8.35 12.15
N ASP A 247 2.39 -7.59 12.92
CA ASP A 247 3.32 -8.12 13.91
C ASP A 247 3.03 -7.42 15.24
N GLY A 248 2.90 -8.18 16.32
CA GLY A 248 2.61 -7.58 17.62
C GLY A 248 2.16 -8.57 18.68
N TRP A 249 2.02 -8.06 19.89
CA TRP A 249 1.53 -8.83 21.04
C TRP A 249 0.06 -8.52 21.26
N GLY A 250 -0.71 -9.51 21.69
CA GLY A 250 -2.14 -9.34 21.94
C GLY A 250 -2.66 -10.22 23.06
N ILE A 251 -3.95 -10.03 23.35
CA ILE A 251 -4.73 -10.86 24.26
C ILE A 251 -5.84 -11.49 23.44
N LEU A 252 -5.86 -12.82 23.40
CA LEU A 252 -6.99 -13.62 22.92
C LEU A 252 -8.01 -13.75 24.05
N ASP A 253 -9.24 -13.31 23.80
CA ASP A 253 -10.32 -13.41 24.77
C ASP A 253 -11.12 -14.73 24.64
N ALA A 254 -12.12 -14.89 25.51
CA ALA A 254 -12.99 -16.07 25.51
C ALA A 254 -13.93 -16.15 24.29
N ALA A 255 -14.14 -15.05 23.57
CA ALA A 255 -14.92 -15.02 22.33
C ALA A 255 -14.09 -15.45 21.12
N GLY A 256 -12.76 -15.55 21.26
CA GLY A 256 -11.84 -15.91 20.20
C GLY A 256 -11.25 -14.71 19.46
N GLU A 257 -11.48 -13.50 19.96
CA GLU A 257 -10.99 -12.25 19.37
C GLU A 257 -9.65 -11.84 19.97
N ILE A 258 -8.78 -11.23 19.15
CA ILE A 258 -7.44 -10.82 19.57
C ILE A 258 -7.36 -9.29 19.61
N ALA A 259 -7.17 -8.74 20.81
CA ALA A 259 -6.89 -7.32 21.01
C ALA A 259 -5.38 -7.07 21.12
N PHE A 260 -4.83 -6.20 20.27
CA PHE A 260 -3.41 -5.84 20.31
C PHE A 260 -3.05 -4.97 21.52
N LEU A 261 -1.88 -5.23 22.09
CA LEU A 261 -1.30 -4.45 23.18
C LEU A 261 -0.43 -3.32 22.63
N SER A 262 -0.59 -2.12 23.18
CA SER A 262 0.24 -0.97 22.83
C SER A 262 1.67 -1.09 23.39
N PRO A 263 2.66 -0.37 22.81
CA PRO A 263 4.02 -0.34 23.35
C PRO A 263 4.10 0.06 24.83
N ALA A 264 3.20 0.94 25.30
CA ALA A 264 3.14 1.37 26.69
C ALA A 264 2.72 0.24 27.63
N GLU A 265 1.74 -0.57 27.23
CA GLU A 265 1.26 -1.74 27.98
C GLU A 265 2.32 -2.85 28.03
N LEU A 266 3.12 -3.00 26.97
CA LEU A 266 4.18 -4.00 26.87
C LEU A 266 5.44 -3.65 27.66
N ARG A 267 5.73 -2.35 27.85
CA ARG A 267 7.01 -1.88 28.42
C ARG A 267 7.30 -2.45 29.81
N ARG A 268 6.30 -2.52 30.69
CA ARG A 268 6.48 -3.07 32.05
C ARG A 268 6.61 -4.59 32.08
N PRO A 269 5.68 -5.38 31.50
CA PRO A 269 5.73 -6.84 31.58
C PRO A 269 6.90 -7.42 30.80
N LEU A 270 7.24 -6.88 29.63
CA LEU A 270 8.25 -7.49 28.76
C LEU A 270 9.68 -7.06 29.04
N ARG A 271 9.92 -5.95 29.76
CA ARG A 271 11.29 -5.44 30.02
C ARG A 271 12.21 -6.48 30.65
N ARG A 272 11.69 -7.27 31.60
CA ARG A 272 12.48 -8.30 32.29
C ARG A 272 12.61 -9.58 31.46
N ALA A 273 11.54 -10.00 30.80
CA ALA A 273 11.49 -11.25 30.03
C ALA A 273 12.33 -11.19 28.75
N LEU A 274 12.24 -10.08 28.01
CA LEU A 274 12.98 -9.88 26.77
C LEU A 274 14.35 -9.23 26.98
N ARG A 275 14.66 -8.78 28.21
CA ARG A 275 15.89 -8.02 28.55
C ARG A 275 16.20 -6.92 27.52
N VAL A 276 15.16 -6.23 27.05
CA VAL A 276 15.15 -5.36 25.87
C VAL A 276 16.39 -4.43 25.84
N ARG A 277 17.35 -4.80 24.99
CA ARG A 277 18.41 -3.91 24.49
C ARG A 277 17.98 -3.37 23.12
N ALA A 278 18.66 -2.35 22.62
CA ALA A 278 18.32 -1.72 21.34
C ALA A 278 18.35 -2.70 20.14
N ASP A 279 19.00 -3.86 20.31
CA ASP A 279 19.38 -4.75 19.21
C ASP A 279 18.61 -6.09 19.23
N LEU A 280 17.46 -6.16 19.91
CA LEU A 280 16.71 -7.41 20.17
C LEU A 280 16.44 -8.26 18.93
N VAL A 281 16.20 -7.69 17.75
CA VAL A 281 15.96 -8.48 16.51
C VAL A 281 17.25 -9.17 16.05
N ALA A 282 18.39 -8.47 16.11
CA ALA A 282 19.70 -9.05 15.81
C ALA A 282 20.09 -10.08 16.88
N GLU A 283 19.86 -9.77 18.16
CA GLU A 283 20.10 -10.70 19.27
C GLU A 283 19.18 -11.93 19.21
N VAL A 284 17.94 -11.83 18.72
CA VAL A 284 17.02 -12.98 18.55
C VAL A 284 17.32 -13.79 17.29
N SER A 285 17.86 -13.14 16.25
CA SER A 285 18.25 -13.76 14.98
C SER A 285 19.63 -14.44 15.04
N GLU A 286 20.57 -13.90 15.80
CA GLU A 286 21.80 -14.59 16.19
C GLU A 286 21.50 -15.37 17.46
N GLU A 287 21.33 -16.70 17.37
CA GLU A 287 21.13 -17.61 18.52
C GLU A 287 21.62 -17.02 19.84
N LEU A 288 20.67 -16.56 20.67
CA LEU A 288 20.90 -15.90 21.95
C LEU A 288 21.74 -16.79 22.87
N SER A 289 23.06 -16.82 22.77
CA SER A 289 23.94 -17.41 23.80
C SER A 289 23.43 -18.75 24.39
N GLY A 290 22.96 -19.69 23.54
CA GLY A 290 22.42 -21.01 23.95
C GLY A 290 20.89 -21.11 24.16
N GLU A 291 20.17 -19.99 24.05
CA GLU A 291 18.72 -19.76 23.94
C GLU A 291 18.08 -19.99 22.55
N SER A 292 17.14 -20.93 22.35
CA SER A 292 16.31 -20.87 21.13
C SER A 292 15.32 -19.70 21.19
N ALA A 293 15.09 -19.00 20.07
CA ALA A 293 14.16 -17.87 20.01
C ALA A 293 12.75 -18.22 20.53
N SER A 294 12.27 -19.43 20.23
CA SER A 294 11.00 -19.96 20.75
C SER A 294 10.97 -20.00 22.29
N GLY A 295 12.09 -20.34 22.95
CA GLY A 295 12.21 -20.34 24.41
C GLY A 295 12.08 -18.93 25.00
N LEU A 296 12.75 -17.95 24.39
CA LEU A 296 12.64 -16.54 24.80
C LEU A 296 11.20 -16.03 24.65
N LEU A 297 10.60 -16.23 23.48
CA LEU A 297 9.24 -15.78 23.18
C LEU A 297 8.22 -16.47 24.07
N ASN A 298 8.38 -17.77 24.34
CA ASN A 298 7.54 -18.51 25.28
C ASN A 298 7.59 -17.88 26.68
N ARG A 299 8.78 -17.53 27.20
CA ARG A 299 8.88 -16.83 28.50
C ARG A 299 8.21 -15.47 28.49
N ALA A 300 8.35 -14.71 27.41
CA ALA A 300 7.69 -13.42 27.27
C ALA A 300 6.16 -13.57 27.30
N LEU A 301 5.62 -14.57 26.59
CA LEU A 301 4.19 -14.90 26.62
C LEU A 301 3.74 -15.35 28.02
N GLN A 302 4.50 -16.20 28.71
CA GLN A 302 4.19 -16.60 30.10
C GLN A 302 4.22 -15.42 31.06
N GLN A 303 5.17 -14.49 30.88
CA GLN A 303 5.25 -13.28 31.69
C GLN A 303 4.05 -12.35 31.44
N LEU A 304 3.60 -12.21 30.20
CA LEU A 304 2.36 -11.50 29.88
C LEU A 304 1.15 -12.21 30.49
N GLN A 305 1.05 -13.52 30.29
CA GLN A 305 -0.04 -14.36 30.81
C GLN A 305 -0.23 -14.22 32.32
N SER A 306 0.85 -14.08 33.09
CA SER A 306 0.79 -13.92 34.55
C SER A 306 0.06 -12.65 35.03
N ALA A 307 -0.12 -11.67 34.13
CA ALA A 307 -0.83 -10.42 34.42
C ALA A 307 -2.27 -10.40 33.87
N LEU A 308 -2.71 -11.46 33.18
CA LEU A 308 -4.03 -11.54 32.56
C LEU A 308 -5.05 -12.23 33.49
N ALA A 309 -6.33 -11.92 33.28
CA ALA A 309 -7.42 -12.57 33.99
C ALA A 309 -7.68 -13.99 33.47
N ASP A 310 -8.42 -14.78 34.26
CA ASP A 310 -8.84 -16.12 33.83
C ASP A 310 -9.65 -16.06 32.52
N GLY A 311 -9.32 -16.96 31.58
CA GLY A 311 -9.96 -17.01 30.26
C GLY A 311 -9.32 -16.11 29.20
N GLN A 312 -8.34 -15.28 29.56
CA GLN A 312 -7.54 -14.52 28.60
C GLN A 312 -6.22 -15.23 28.30
N ILE A 313 -5.78 -15.20 27.04
CA ILE A 313 -4.55 -15.86 26.60
C ILE A 313 -3.61 -14.83 25.96
N ALA A 314 -2.38 -14.74 26.45
CA ALA A 314 -1.34 -13.92 25.82
C ALA A 314 -0.92 -14.56 24.49
N VAL A 315 -0.90 -13.76 23.43
CA VAL A 315 -0.55 -14.21 22.08
C VAL A 315 0.47 -13.28 21.43
N LEU A 316 1.30 -13.84 20.55
CA LEU A 316 2.17 -13.12 19.63
C LEU A 316 1.64 -13.34 18.22
N ILE A 317 1.43 -12.27 17.47
CA ILE A 317 1.09 -12.32 16.05
C ILE A 317 2.39 -12.05 15.28
N SER A 318 2.76 -12.97 14.40
CA SER A 318 3.86 -12.77 13.45
C SER A 318 3.83 -13.83 12.36
N GLY A 319 4.34 -13.48 11.17
CA GLY A 319 4.44 -14.43 10.05
C GLY A 319 3.07 -14.94 9.57
N GLY A 320 2.01 -14.15 9.75
CA GLY A 320 0.65 -14.53 9.36
C GLY A 320 0.00 -15.59 10.26
N LEU A 321 0.56 -15.85 11.44
CA LEU A 321 0.01 -16.75 12.46
C LEU A 321 -0.07 -16.07 13.82
N ALA A 322 -0.90 -16.63 14.69
CA ALA A 322 -0.89 -16.36 16.12
C ALA A 322 -0.12 -17.47 16.86
N HIS A 323 0.61 -17.09 17.89
CA HIS A 323 1.49 -17.96 18.67
C HIS A 323 1.16 -17.81 20.14
N ARG A 324 0.99 -18.92 20.86
CA ARG A 324 0.82 -18.96 22.32
C ARG A 324 1.86 -19.87 22.98
N SER A 325 2.07 -19.70 24.28
CA SER A 325 2.93 -20.60 25.07
C SER A 325 2.28 -21.99 25.17
N SER A 326 3.00 -23.04 24.76
CA SER A 326 2.60 -24.44 25.02
C SER A 326 2.97 -24.91 26.44
N GLY A 327 3.72 -24.11 27.20
CA GLY A 327 4.12 -24.41 28.59
C GLY A 327 5.38 -25.26 28.72
N ASP A 328 5.78 -26.00 27.68
CA ASP A 328 6.99 -26.84 27.62
C ASP A 328 8.22 -26.11 27.04
N GLY A 329 8.21 -24.77 27.05
CA GLY A 329 9.28 -23.95 26.48
C GLY A 329 9.15 -23.74 24.97
N LYS A 330 8.06 -24.20 24.35
CA LYS A 330 7.79 -24.03 22.92
C LYS A 330 6.61 -23.08 22.67
N LEU A 331 6.39 -22.82 21.39
CA LEU A 331 5.26 -22.05 20.89
C LEU A 331 4.28 -23.00 20.19
N GLU A 332 3.00 -22.77 20.41
CA GLU A 332 1.92 -23.37 19.63
C GLU A 332 1.39 -22.32 18.66
N SER A 333 1.50 -22.62 17.37
CA SER A 333 1.06 -21.77 16.26
C SER A 333 -0.37 -22.11 15.84
N PHE A 334 -1.21 -21.11 15.61
CA PHE A 334 -2.59 -21.28 15.15
C PHE A 334 -3.03 -20.15 14.22
N SER A 335 -4.04 -20.43 13.39
CA SER A 335 -4.63 -19.42 12.50
C SER A 335 -5.57 -18.49 13.29
N ALA A 336 -5.48 -17.20 13.05
CA ALA A 336 -6.35 -16.20 13.65
C ALA A 336 -6.63 -15.06 12.66
N THR A 337 -7.85 -14.50 12.70
CA THR A 337 -8.25 -13.39 11.82
C THR A 337 -7.35 -12.17 11.98
N ALA A 338 -6.89 -11.88 13.19
CA ALA A 338 -5.96 -10.78 13.47
C ALA A 338 -4.56 -10.96 12.86
N ALA A 339 -4.20 -12.18 12.43
CA ALA A 339 -2.94 -12.47 11.74
C ALA A 339 -3.08 -12.39 10.19
N ASN A 340 -4.30 -12.19 9.68
CA ASN A 340 -4.52 -12.03 8.25
C ASN A 340 -3.81 -10.77 7.72
N PRO A 341 -3.40 -10.78 6.45
CA PRO A 341 -2.84 -9.60 5.83
C PRO A 341 -3.82 -8.43 5.84
N VAL A 342 -3.28 -7.23 6.04
CA VAL A 342 -3.97 -5.96 5.85
C VAL A 342 -3.64 -5.38 4.49
N HIS A 343 -4.67 -4.80 3.85
CA HIS A 343 -4.59 -4.29 2.49
C HIS A 343 -5.08 -2.85 2.40
N TRP A 344 -4.46 -2.05 1.54
CA TRP A 344 -4.96 -0.72 1.19
C TRP A 344 -4.58 -0.33 -0.23
N ALA A 345 -5.44 0.44 -0.90
CA ALA A 345 -5.31 0.71 -2.32
C ALA A 345 -4.04 1.48 -2.71
N ILE A 346 -3.59 1.27 -3.95
CA ILE A 346 -2.54 2.04 -4.60
C ILE A 346 -3.18 2.90 -5.70
N SER A 347 -3.20 4.22 -5.48
CA SER A 347 -3.73 5.18 -6.48
C SER A 347 -2.63 5.99 -7.16
N HIS A 348 -1.49 6.14 -6.51
CA HIS A 348 -0.35 6.92 -6.97
C HIS A 348 0.96 6.13 -6.78
N PRO A 349 1.99 6.40 -7.60
CA PRO A 349 1.99 7.39 -8.67
C PRO A 349 1.21 6.92 -9.91
N VAL A 350 0.62 7.85 -10.66
CA VAL A 350 -0.15 7.58 -11.89
C VAL A 350 0.73 7.73 -13.13
N ARG A 351 0.76 6.72 -13.99
CA ARG A 351 1.55 6.67 -15.23
C ARG A 351 0.71 6.96 -16.47
N THR A 352 1.38 7.44 -17.52
CA THR A 352 0.76 7.77 -18.80
C THR A 352 0.21 6.55 -19.54
N ALA A 353 -0.67 6.76 -20.52
CA ALA A 353 -1.18 5.68 -21.36
C ALA A 353 -0.10 4.85 -22.09
N ARG A 354 1.06 5.44 -22.40
CA ARG A 354 2.15 4.73 -23.09
C ARG A 354 3.00 3.85 -22.16
N THR A 355 2.92 4.09 -20.86
CA THR A 355 3.65 3.34 -19.83
C THR A 355 2.74 2.50 -18.96
N ALA A 356 1.43 2.53 -19.21
CA ALA A 356 0.44 1.69 -18.57
C ALA A 356 0.71 0.20 -18.80
N VAL A 357 0.34 -0.64 -17.83
CA VAL A 357 0.32 -2.08 -18.05
C VAL A 357 -0.72 -2.39 -19.13
N GLY A 358 -0.36 -3.19 -20.14
CA GLY A 358 -1.21 -3.46 -21.29
C GLY A 358 -0.97 -2.52 -22.49
N ALA A 359 -0.09 -1.52 -22.37
CA ALA A 359 0.19 -0.58 -23.45
C ALA A 359 0.79 -1.24 -24.71
N GLN A 360 1.41 -2.42 -24.60
CA GLN A 360 1.94 -3.17 -25.75
C GLN A 360 0.93 -4.19 -26.31
N GLY A 361 -0.25 -4.28 -25.71
CA GLY A 361 -1.38 -5.09 -26.18
C GLY A 361 -1.76 -6.22 -25.22
N CYS A 362 -2.70 -7.07 -25.67
CA CYS A 362 -3.33 -8.10 -24.82
C CYS A 362 -2.34 -9.08 -24.17
N THR A 363 -1.20 -9.35 -24.81
CA THR A 363 -0.20 -10.30 -24.34
C THR A 363 0.58 -9.83 -23.12
N ASP A 364 0.55 -8.54 -22.80
CA ASP A 364 1.14 -8.01 -21.55
C ASP A 364 0.45 -8.63 -20.32
N CYS A 365 -0.85 -8.94 -20.43
CA CYS A 365 -1.65 -9.50 -19.34
C CYS A 365 -2.08 -10.95 -19.60
N HIS A 366 -2.31 -11.34 -20.86
CA HIS A 366 -2.80 -12.66 -21.28
C HIS A 366 -1.72 -13.48 -22.00
N SER A 367 -0.54 -13.58 -21.39
CA SER A 367 0.50 -14.52 -21.80
C SER A 367 1.06 -15.26 -20.59
N GLU A 368 1.65 -16.43 -20.77
CA GLU A 368 2.33 -17.15 -19.68
C GLU A 368 3.55 -16.38 -19.15
N ALA A 369 4.11 -15.46 -19.95
CA ALA A 369 5.19 -14.57 -19.54
C ALA A 369 4.69 -13.29 -18.84
N SER A 370 3.38 -13.15 -18.62
CA SER A 370 2.77 -11.98 -18.01
C SER A 370 3.20 -11.83 -16.55
N ARG A 371 3.85 -10.71 -16.23
CA ARG A 371 4.26 -10.38 -14.85
C ARG A 371 3.11 -9.87 -13.99
N TRP A 372 1.98 -9.58 -14.62
CA TRP A 372 0.75 -9.15 -13.95
C TRP A 372 0.20 -10.20 -12.98
N ILE A 373 0.45 -11.50 -13.25
CA ILE A 373 -0.14 -12.63 -12.51
C ILE A 373 0.86 -13.47 -11.72
N ASP A 374 2.16 -13.17 -11.84
CA ASP A 374 3.25 -14.05 -11.37
C ASP A 374 3.78 -13.69 -9.97
N SER A 375 3.26 -12.60 -9.38
CA SER A 375 3.71 -12.14 -8.06
C SER A 375 3.07 -12.95 -6.92
N THR A 376 3.76 -14.01 -6.56
CA THR A 376 3.43 -14.88 -5.42
C THR A 376 3.90 -14.20 -4.13
N ILE A 377 2.98 -13.84 -3.23
CA ILE A 377 3.28 -13.12 -1.99
C ILE A 377 2.84 -13.91 -0.76
N GLY A 378 3.68 -13.94 0.27
CA GLY A 378 3.35 -14.61 1.53
C GLY A 378 3.92 -13.85 2.73
N PRO A 379 3.41 -14.15 3.94
CA PRO A 379 3.97 -13.61 5.15
C PRO A 379 5.41 -14.08 5.32
N THR A 380 6.23 -13.19 5.84
CA THR A 380 7.58 -13.48 6.30
C THR A 380 7.70 -12.90 7.70
N THR A 381 8.35 -13.62 8.59
CA THR A 381 8.66 -13.13 9.94
C THR A 381 10.15 -12.86 10.04
N LEU A 382 10.52 -11.81 10.77
CA LEU A 382 11.91 -11.54 11.16
C LEU A 382 12.33 -12.40 12.37
N LEU A 383 11.37 -13.06 13.02
CA LEU A 383 11.62 -13.97 14.12
C LEU A 383 11.79 -15.38 13.54
N PRO A 384 12.73 -16.19 14.04
CA PRO A 384 12.91 -17.57 13.56
C PRO A 384 11.84 -18.50 14.19
N ILE A 385 10.57 -18.25 13.85
CA ILE A 385 9.38 -19.01 14.28
C ILE A 385 8.53 -19.40 13.07
N ASP A 386 7.54 -20.25 13.28
CA ASP A 386 6.65 -20.70 12.21
C ASP A 386 5.94 -19.51 11.55
N SER A 387 5.80 -19.61 10.22
CA SER A 387 5.01 -18.67 9.42
C SER A 387 3.97 -19.44 8.62
N ALA A 388 2.89 -18.76 8.25
CA ALA A 388 1.86 -19.36 7.42
C ALA A 388 2.45 -19.66 6.03
N VAL A 389 2.28 -20.90 5.56
CA VAL A 389 2.59 -21.30 4.18
C VAL A 389 1.47 -20.87 3.23
N VAL A 390 0.92 -19.67 3.46
CA VAL A 390 -0.15 -19.10 2.64
C VAL A 390 0.51 -18.13 1.68
N SER A 391 0.69 -18.59 0.45
CA SER A 391 1.10 -17.73 -0.63
C SER A 391 -0.10 -17.33 -1.47
N ARG A 392 -0.22 -16.04 -1.76
CA ARG A 392 -1.27 -15.48 -2.61
C ARG A 392 -0.73 -15.19 -4.00
N SER A 393 -1.52 -15.56 -5.00
CA SER A 393 -1.32 -15.23 -6.41
C SER A 393 -2.53 -14.44 -6.93
N PRO A 394 -2.36 -13.52 -7.87
CA PRO A 394 -3.48 -12.92 -8.60
C PRO A 394 -4.43 -13.94 -9.26
N LEU A 395 -3.99 -15.17 -9.50
CA LEU A 395 -4.80 -16.28 -10.04
C LEU A 395 -5.42 -17.19 -8.96
N ASP A 396 -5.45 -16.74 -7.71
CA ASP A 396 -6.16 -17.43 -6.64
C ASP A 396 -7.68 -17.30 -6.81
N PRO A 397 -8.46 -18.28 -6.30
CA PRO A 397 -9.91 -18.21 -6.33
C PRO A 397 -10.44 -16.90 -5.75
N GLY A 398 -11.30 -16.23 -6.52
CA GLY A 398 -11.93 -14.96 -6.11
C GLY A 398 -11.19 -13.68 -6.54
N ILE A 399 -10.02 -13.77 -7.17
CA ILE A 399 -9.33 -12.59 -7.74
C ILE A 399 -9.51 -12.60 -9.27
N VAL A 400 -8.64 -13.27 -10.02
CA VAL A 400 -8.79 -13.52 -11.46
C VAL A 400 -9.18 -14.98 -11.68
N ASP A 401 -10.21 -15.24 -12.49
CA ASP A 401 -10.57 -16.60 -12.87
C ASP A 401 -9.44 -17.22 -13.71
N ARG A 402 -8.70 -18.15 -13.09
CA ARG A 402 -7.57 -18.86 -13.69
C ARG A 402 -7.96 -19.61 -14.96
N ASN A 403 -9.10 -20.31 -14.97
CA ASN A 403 -9.53 -21.10 -16.11
C ASN A 403 -9.88 -20.21 -17.28
N LEU A 404 -10.60 -19.11 -17.02
CA LEU A 404 -10.94 -18.12 -18.02
C LEU A 404 -9.67 -17.45 -18.56
N TRP A 405 -8.75 -17.04 -17.68
CA TRP A 405 -7.50 -16.42 -18.08
C TRP A 405 -6.65 -17.35 -18.95
N GLN A 406 -6.50 -18.62 -18.57
CA GLN A 406 -5.76 -19.62 -19.36
C GLN A 406 -6.36 -19.84 -20.76
N ARG A 407 -7.69 -19.88 -20.87
CA ARG A 407 -8.37 -19.98 -22.17
C ARG A 407 -8.04 -18.78 -23.06
N TRP A 408 -8.06 -17.57 -22.49
CA TRP A 408 -7.69 -16.35 -23.23
C TRP A 408 -6.21 -16.36 -23.64
N THR A 409 -5.31 -16.77 -22.75
CA THR A 409 -3.88 -16.92 -23.06
C THR A 409 -3.65 -17.88 -24.24
N LEU A 410 -4.36 -19.01 -24.28
CA LEU A 410 -4.31 -19.94 -25.41
C LEU A 410 -4.84 -19.30 -26.69
N LEU A 411 -5.97 -18.60 -26.63
CA LEU A 411 -6.59 -17.93 -27.78
C LEU A 411 -5.69 -16.83 -28.38
N PHE A 412 -5.07 -16.00 -27.55
CA PHE A 412 -4.21 -14.91 -28.03
C PHE A 412 -2.89 -15.43 -28.59
N THR A 413 -2.29 -16.44 -27.96
CA THR A 413 -1.11 -17.14 -28.52
C THR A 413 -1.46 -17.82 -29.85
N GLY A 414 -2.62 -18.47 -29.93
CA GLY A 414 -3.13 -19.11 -31.14
C GLY A 414 -3.47 -18.12 -32.27
N ARG A 415 -3.89 -16.90 -31.93
CA ARG A 415 -4.20 -15.84 -32.90
C ARG A 415 -2.99 -15.49 -33.77
N ASP A 416 -1.83 -15.36 -33.16
CA ASP A 416 -0.62 -14.95 -33.90
C ASP A 416 -0.12 -16.09 -34.80
N LEU A 417 -0.24 -17.35 -34.36
CA LEU A 417 -0.05 -18.52 -35.23
C LEU A 417 -1.07 -18.55 -36.37
N GLY A 418 -2.33 -18.21 -36.10
CA GLY A 418 -3.37 -18.09 -37.11
C GLY A 418 -3.05 -17.03 -38.16
N LYS A 419 -2.58 -15.84 -37.75
CA LYS A 419 -2.14 -14.79 -38.68
C LYS A 419 -1.00 -15.28 -39.58
N ILE A 420 0.00 -15.96 -39.01
CA ILE A 420 1.11 -16.53 -39.78
C ILE A 420 0.59 -17.56 -40.79
N TYR A 421 -0.25 -18.51 -40.34
CA TYR A 421 -0.84 -19.53 -41.20
C TYR A 421 -1.63 -18.93 -42.36
N PHE A 422 -2.55 -18.00 -42.09
CA PHE A 422 -3.36 -17.38 -43.14
C PHE A 422 -2.53 -16.49 -44.08
N THR A 423 -1.47 -15.86 -43.58
CA THR A 423 -0.52 -15.11 -44.43
C THR A 423 0.21 -16.06 -45.38
N ILE A 424 0.72 -17.19 -44.89
CA ILE A 424 1.35 -18.23 -45.73
C ILE A 424 0.38 -18.76 -46.78
N CYS A 425 -0.85 -19.11 -46.37
CA CYS A 425 -1.89 -19.56 -47.31
C CYS A 425 -2.21 -18.50 -48.38
N SER A 426 -2.32 -17.24 -48.00
CA SER A 426 -2.56 -16.13 -48.93
C SER A 426 -1.40 -15.95 -49.90
N SER A 427 -0.15 -15.97 -49.42
CA SER A 427 1.04 -15.90 -50.27
C SER A 427 1.10 -17.06 -51.26
N LEU A 428 0.87 -18.30 -50.81
CA LEU A 428 0.85 -19.47 -51.69
C LEU A 428 -0.25 -19.37 -52.75
N ALA A 429 -1.43 -18.86 -52.41
CA ALA A 429 -2.50 -18.63 -53.38
C ALA A 429 -2.12 -17.57 -54.42
N ILE A 430 -1.49 -16.47 -54.01
CA ILE A 430 -1.01 -15.41 -54.92
C ILE A 430 0.07 -15.95 -55.85
N PHE A 431 1.10 -16.63 -55.33
CA PHE A 431 2.17 -17.21 -56.14
C PHE A 431 1.66 -18.30 -57.09
N GLY A 432 0.73 -19.15 -56.63
CA GLY A 432 0.08 -20.14 -57.47
C GLY A 432 -0.71 -19.49 -58.61
N GLY A 433 -1.46 -18.43 -58.32
CA GLY A 433 -2.17 -17.64 -59.33
C GLY A 433 -1.24 -16.99 -60.35
N LEU A 434 -0.15 -16.35 -59.89
CA LEU A 434 0.87 -15.74 -60.75
C LEU A 434 1.58 -16.77 -61.64
N LEU A 435 1.91 -17.95 -61.10
CA LEU A 435 2.52 -19.04 -61.87
C LEU A 435 1.57 -19.58 -62.94
N SER A 436 0.28 -19.71 -62.61
CA SER A 436 -0.75 -20.13 -63.57
C SER A 436 -0.92 -19.10 -64.68
N LEU A 437 -0.92 -17.81 -64.34
CA LEU A 437 -0.99 -16.71 -65.30
C LEU A 437 0.24 -16.70 -66.22
N TRP A 438 1.44 -16.85 -65.66
CA TRP A 438 2.68 -16.91 -66.43
C TRP A 438 2.68 -18.08 -67.41
N LYS A 439 2.27 -19.29 -66.97
CA LYS A 439 2.13 -20.45 -67.86
C LYS A 439 1.06 -20.25 -68.94
N SER A 440 0.02 -19.47 -68.68
CA SER A 440 -1.00 -19.14 -69.67
C SER A 440 -0.45 -18.21 -70.76
N ILE A 441 0.29 -17.18 -70.36
CA ILE A 441 0.94 -16.24 -71.29
C ILE A 441 1.98 -16.96 -72.16
N ASP A 442 2.81 -17.82 -71.55
CA ASP A 442 3.84 -18.59 -72.26
C ASP A 442 3.22 -19.51 -73.34
N ARG A 443 2.07 -20.12 -73.03
CA ARG A 443 1.27 -20.94 -73.97
C ARG A 443 0.60 -20.16 -75.10
N GLU A 444 0.30 -18.88 -74.91
CA GLU A 444 -0.24 -18.01 -75.98
C GLU A 444 0.88 -17.43 -76.86
N SER A 445 2.11 -17.37 -76.35
CA SER A 445 3.30 -16.91 -77.09
C SER A 445 4.06 -18.01 -77.85
N SER A 446 3.65 -19.27 -77.71
CA SER A 446 4.17 -20.44 -78.43
C SER A 446 3.15 -20.96 -79.43
#